data_AF-A0AA35QTA2-F1
#
_entry.id   AF-A0AA35QTA2-F1
#
_cell.length_a   1.000
_cell.length_b   1.000
_cell.length_c   1.000
_cell.angle_alpha   90.00
_cell.angle_beta   90.00
_cell.angle_gamma   90.00
#
_symmetry.space_group_name_H-M   'P 1'
#
loop_
_entity.id
_entity.type
_entity.pdbx_description
1 polymer ?
#
loop_
_entity_poly.entity_id
_entity_poly.type
_entity_poly.pdbx_seq_one_letter_code
_entity_poly.pdbx_strand_id
1 'polypeptide(L)'
;MGIPTGVDIDKLIDCVWAAERIIGRELYGHVSKAGPRPRASAGNLYDINMPFVETLEQATHFKKGEQMYEGGLYPYREPVTSPYRERIDQGLPAFGNGRDEFPWNEDWLPKASS
;
A
#
# COMPACT_ATOMS: atom_id res chain seq x y z
N MET A 1 -6.99 -12.54 4.63
CA MET A 1 -7.84 -13.44 5.46
C MET A 1 -7.09 -14.09 6.63
N GLY A 2 -5.79 -13.84 6.85
CA GLY A 2 -5.07 -14.44 8.00
C GLY A 2 -4.89 -15.97 7.93
N ILE A 3 -5.47 -16.63 6.93
CA ILE A 3 -5.39 -18.06 6.71
C ILE A 3 -3.98 -18.40 6.20
N PRO A 4 -3.26 -19.31 6.86
CA PRO A 4 -1.97 -19.79 6.38
C PRO A 4 -2.19 -20.65 5.15
N THR A 5 -1.65 -20.22 4.01
CA THR A 5 -1.71 -20.97 2.76
C THR A 5 -0.42 -21.71 2.45
N GLY A 6 0.67 -21.38 3.15
CA GLY A 6 2.03 -21.84 2.82
C GLY A 6 2.60 -21.22 1.53
N VAL A 7 1.86 -20.29 0.90
CA VAL A 7 2.27 -19.64 -0.35
C VAL A 7 2.99 -18.34 -0.06
N ASP A 8 4.21 -18.25 -0.57
CA ASP A 8 4.97 -17.01 -0.64
C ASP A 8 4.49 -16.22 -1.87
N ILE A 9 3.76 -15.12 -1.60
CA ILE A 9 3.16 -14.29 -2.65
C ILE A 9 4.23 -13.59 -3.48
N ASP A 10 5.36 -13.19 -2.89
CA ASP A 10 6.41 -12.48 -3.61
C ASP A 10 7.07 -13.40 -4.64
N LYS A 11 7.28 -14.68 -4.27
CA LYS A 11 7.77 -15.70 -5.19
C LYS A 11 6.74 -16.09 -6.25
N LEU A 12 5.46 -16.10 -5.91
CA LEU A 12 4.40 -16.36 -6.89
C LEU A 12 4.37 -15.29 -7.98
N ILE A 13 4.55 -14.02 -7.60
CA ILE A 13 4.65 -12.90 -8.55
C ILE A 13 5.88 -13.06 -9.45
N ASP A 14 7.04 -13.41 -8.89
CA ASP A 14 8.26 -13.67 -9.68
C ASP A 14 8.06 -14.79 -10.71
N CYS A 15 7.34 -15.85 -10.32
CA CYS A 15 6.99 -16.95 -11.19
C CYS A 15 6.11 -16.49 -12.36
N VAL A 16 5.10 -15.65 -12.10
CA VAL A 16 4.23 -15.10 -13.15
C VAL A 16 5.03 -14.24 -14.13
N TRP A 17 5.90 -13.35 -13.65
CA TRP A 17 6.76 -12.54 -14.52
C TRP A 17 7.76 -13.37 -15.32
N ALA A 18 8.23 -14.49 -14.79
CA ALA A 18 9.02 -15.47 -15.55
C ALA A 18 8.17 -16.14 -16.64
N ALA A 19 6.94 -16.55 -16.33
CA ALA A 19 6.04 -17.17 -17.29
C ALA A 19 5.68 -16.21 -18.45
N GLU A 20 5.45 -14.92 -18.18
CA GLU A 20 5.24 -13.91 -19.23
C GLU A 20 6.41 -13.84 -20.21
N ARG A 21 7.65 -13.87 -19.70
CA ARG A 21 8.87 -13.89 -20.53
C ARG A 21 9.00 -15.16 -21.37
N ILE A 22 8.62 -16.31 -20.81
CA ILE A 22 8.68 -17.60 -21.51
C ILE A 22 7.64 -17.68 -22.63
N ILE A 23 6.42 -17.24 -22.36
CA ILE A 23 5.30 -17.34 -23.31
C ILE A 23 5.35 -16.18 -24.33
N GLY A 24 6.08 -15.10 -24.02
CA GLY A 24 6.20 -13.93 -24.90
C GLY A 24 4.93 -13.07 -24.95
N ARG A 25 4.08 -13.14 -23.91
CA ARG A 25 2.86 -12.34 -23.80
C ARG A 25 2.55 -12.03 -22.34
N GLU A 26 1.78 -10.97 -22.13
CA GLU A 26 1.30 -10.63 -20.79
C GLU A 26 0.24 -11.60 -20.27
N LEU A 27 0.27 -11.80 -18.95
CA LEU A 27 -0.68 -12.56 -18.15
C LEU A 27 -1.36 -11.58 -17.19
N TYR A 28 -2.66 -11.40 -17.35
CA TYR A 28 -3.40 -10.30 -16.71
C TYR A 28 -3.90 -10.66 -15.30
N GLY A 29 -2.95 -10.90 -14.38
CA GLY A 29 -3.24 -11.05 -12.95
C GLY A 29 -3.20 -9.71 -12.22
N HIS A 30 -4.24 -9.37 -11.46
CA HIS A 30 -4.27 -8.11 -10.68
C HIS A 30 -3.11 -8.03 -9.68
N VAL A 31 -2.87 -9.10 -8.93
CA VAL A 31 -1.82 -9.14 -7.89
C VAL A 31 -0.41 -9.15 -8.51
N SER A 32 -0.22 -9.77 -9.68
CA SER A 32 1.08 -9.76 -10.35
C SER A 32 1.43 -8.42 -10.99
N LYS A 33 0.44 -7.56 -11.27
CA LYS A 33 0.65 -6.23 -11.87
C LYS A 33 0.66 -5.10 -10.84
N ALA A 34 -0.19 -5.16 -9.81
CA ALA A 34 -0.34 -4.10 -8.81
C ALA A 34 0.17 -4.46 -7.40
N GLY A 35 0.60 -5.72 -7.21
CA GLY A 35 1.11 -6.21 -5.94
C GLY A 35 0.03 -6.71 -4.98
N PRO A 36 0.46 -7.35 -3.87
CA PRO A 36 -0.45 -7.74 -2.80
C PRO A 36 -0.92 -6.51 -2.02
N ARG A 37 -2.04 -6.65 -1.30
CA ARG A 37 -2.52 -5.60 -0.38
C ARG A 37 -1.44 -5.29 0.68
N PRO A 38 -0.97 -4.03 0.81
CA PRO A 38 -0.12 -3.59 1.90
C PRO A 38 -0.74 -3.87 3.27
N ARG A 39 0.05 -4.39 4.20
CA ARG A 39 -0.38 -4.58 5.60
C ARG A 39 0.35 -3.59 6.50
N ALA A 40 -0.41 -2.94 7.38
CA ALA A 40 0.05 -1.86 8.24
C ALA A 40 1.18 -2.26 9.22
N SER A 41 1.31 -3.55 9.54
CA SER A 41 2.19 -4.04 10.60
C SER A 41 3.65 -4.30 10.20
N ALA A 42 4.10 -3.88 9.02
CA ALA A 42 5.38 -4.35 8.46
C ALA A 42 6.18 -3.31 7.66
N GLY A 43 5.93 -2.00 7.82
CA GLY A 43 6.63 -0.98 7.02
C GLY A 43 6.35 -1.06 5.51
N ASN A 44 5.42 -1.93 5.09
CA ASN A 44 5.09 -2.19 3.69
C ASN A 44 3.96 -1.29 3.16
N LEU A 45 3.58 -0.24 3.90
CA LEU A 45 2.67 0.76 3.37
C LEU A 45 3.40 1.56 2.29
N TYR A 46 2.67 1.90 1.24
CA TYR A 46 3.20 2.82 0.23
C TYR A 46 3.51 4.18 0.85
N ASP A 47 4.44 4.89 0.22
CA ASP A 47 4.67 6.28 0.57
C ASP A 47 3.35 7.06 0.40
N ILE A 48 2.96 7.79 1.44
CA ILE A 48 1.75 8.61 1.44
C ILE A 48 1.87 9.77 0.43
N ASN A 49 3.11 10.14 0.09
CA ASN A 49 3.41 11.18 -0.88
C ASN A 49 3.75 10.62 -2.27
N MET A 50 3.53 9.33 -2.55
CA MET A 50 3.84 8.79 -3.87
C MET A 50 3.13 9.59 -5.00
N PRO A 51 3.81 9.83 -6.14
CA PRO A 51 3.20 10.49 -7.28
C PRO A 51 2.19 9.58 -7.99
N PHE A 52 1.55 10.09 -9.03
CA PHE A 52 0.67 9.27 -9.86
C PHE A 52 1.40 8.06 -10.47
N VAL A 53 0.74 6.90 -10.43
CA VAL A 53 1.14 5.68 -11.13
C VAL A 53 0.29 5.58 -12.38
N GLU A 54 0.91 5.85 -13.53
CA GLU A 54 0.25 5.98 -14.82
C GLU A 54 0.59 4.83 -15.78
N THR A 55 1.64 4.05 -15.49
CA THR A 55 2.07 2.92 -16.34
C THR A 55 2.11 1.60 -15.59
N LEU A 56 2.01 0.48 -16.32
CA LEU A 56 2.18 -0.86 -15.76
C LEU A 56 3.58 -1.07 -15.17
N GLU A 57 4.60 -0.41 -15.73
CA GLU A 57 5.95 -0.45 -15.20
C GLU A 57 6.03 0.27 -13.84
N GLN A 58 5.48 1.48 -13.74
CA GLN A 58 5.35 2.22 -12.48
C GLN A 58 4.55 1.43 -11.43
N ALA A 59 3.53 0.68 -11.85
CA ALA A 59 2.74 -0.15 -10.95
C ALA A 59 3.57 -1.22 -10.23
N THR A 60 4.75 -1.59 -10.74
CA THR A 60 5.67 -2.55 -10.08
C THR A 60 6.46 -1.99 -8.90
N HIS A 61 6.24 -0.72 -8.51
CA HIS A 61 6.89 -0.08 -7.36
C HIS A 61 6.71 -0.86 -6.05
N PHE A 62 5.61 -1.61 -5.88
CA PHE A 62 5.39 -2.45 -4.69
C PHE A 62 6.51 -3.47 -4.43
N LYS A 63 7.26 -3.85 -5.48
CA LYS A 63 8.38 -4.79 -5.40
C LYS A 63 9.72 -4.17 -5.78
N LYS A 64 9.74 -3.30 -6.78
CA LYS A 64 10.97 -2.69 -7.27
C LYS A 64 11.37 -1.45 -6.47
N GLY A 65 10.44 -0.75 -5.84
CA GLY A 65 10.70 0.46 -5.05
C GLY A 65 10.33 1.75 -5.77
N GLU A 66 10.69 2.86 -5.13
CA GLU A 66 10.29 4.23 -5.50
C GLU A 66 10.82 4.71 -6.86
N GLN A 67 11.96 4.17 -7.30
CA GLN A 67 12.55 4.53 -8.58
C GLN A 67 11.64 4.22 -9.77
N MET A 68 10.66 3.33 -9.59
CA MET A 68 9.70 3.02 -10.65
C MET A 68 8.82 4.20 -11.02
N TYR A 69 8.62 5.17 -10.12
CA TYR A 69 7.79 6.37 -10.34
C TYR A 69 8.58 7.69 -10.25
N GLU A 70 9.91 7.62 -10.40
CA GLU A 70 10.78 8.80 -10.42
C GLU A 70 10.36 9.76 -11.54
N GLY A 71 10.34 11.06 -11.23
CA GLY A 71 9.87 12.10 -12.16
C GLY A 71 8.35 12.16 -12.33
N GLY A 72 7.58 11.37 -11.58
CA GLY A 72 6.12 11.39 -11.59
C GLY A 72 5.51 12.71 -11.10
N LEU A 73 4.28 12.99 -11.53
CA LEU A 73 3.52 14.16 -11.09
C LEU A 73 2.92 13.92 -9.71
N TYR A 74 3.14 14.85 -8.79
CA TYR A 74 2.57 14.80 -7.46
C TYR A 74 1.15 15.40 -7.45
N PRO A 75 0.14 14.67 -6.94
CA PRO A 75 -1.23 15.16 -6.88
C PRO A 75 -1.41 16.37 -5.95
N TYR A 76 -0.57 16.47 -4.92
CA TYR A 76 -0.66 17.48 -3.88
C TYR A 76 0.55 18.41 -3.91
N ARG A 77 0.33 19.68 -3.55
CA ARG A 77 1.38 20.70 -3.48
C ARG A 77 2.19 20.65 -2.19
N GLU A 78 1.54 20.21 -1.12
CA GLU A 78 2.10 20.10 0.22
C GLU A 78 2.15 18.62 0.61
N PRO A 79 3.13 18.20 1.44
CA PRO A 79 3.20 16.84 1.94
C PRO A 79 1.91 16.43 2.67
N VAL A 80 1.44 15.21 2.42
CA VAL A 80 0.25 14.67 3.06
C VAL A 80 0.58 14.27 4.50
N THR A 81 -0.10 14.91 5.46
CA THR A 81 -0.04 14.55 6.88
C THR A 81 -1.28 13.73 7.27
N SER A 82 -1.12 12.73 8.14
CA SER A 82 -2.24 11.92 8.61
C SER A 82 -1.99 11.42 10.03
N PRO A 83 -2.88 11.74 10.99
CA PRO A 83 -2.80 11.21 12.36
C PRO A 83 -2.80 9.67 12.39
N TYR A 84 -3.48 9.03 11.43
CA TYR A 84 -3.47 7.57 11.29
C TYR A 84 -2.10 7.04 10.86
N ARG A 85 -1.43 7.74 9.94
CA ARG A 85 -0.10 7.36 9.47
C ARG A 85 0.94 7.53 10.58
N GLU A 86 0.91 8.67 11.27
CA GLU A 86 1.78 8.95 12.42
C GLU A 86 1.69 7.85 13.49
N ARG A 87 0.49 7.37 13.79
CA ARG A 87 0.29 6.25 14.72
C ARG A 87 0.95 4.95 14.24
N ILE A 88 0.78 4.61 12.96
CA ILE A 88 1.42 3.41 12.38
C ILE A 88 2.93 3.53 12.44
N ASP A 89 3.47 4.71 12.13
CA ASP A 89 4.91 4.97 12.17
C ASP A 89 5.46 4.91 13.61
N GLN A 90 4.63 5.21 14.62
CA GLN A 90 4.91 4.99 16.05
C GLN A 90 4.71 3.52 16.51
N GLY A 91 4.34 2.61 15.60
CA GLY A 91 4.08 1.20 15.91
C GLY A 91 2.72 0.93 16.56
N LEU A 92 1.83 1.93 16.60
CA LEU A 92 0.47 1.78 17.09
C LEU A 92 -0.47 1.30 15.97
N PRO A 93 -1.59 0.63 16.30
CA PRO A 93 -2.63 0.35 15.33
C PRO A 93 -3.22 1.65 14.74
N ALA A 94 -3.58 1.59 13.46
CA ALA A 94 -4.18 2.71 12.74
C ALA A 94 -5.46 3.23 13.42
N PHE A 95 -6.26 2.32 14.00
CA PHE A 95 -7.45 2.63 14.78
C PHE A 95 -7.25 2.19 16.23
N GLY A 96 -7.91 2.86 17.16
CA GLY A 96 -7.97 2.46 18.56
C GLY A 96 -8.43 1.01 18.74
N ASN A 97 -7.92 0.35 19.78
CA ASN A 97 -8.23 -1.05 20.11
C ASN A 97 -9.37 -1.18 21.15
N GLY A 98 -10.18 -0.14 21.30
CA GLY A 98 -11.29 -0.08 22.25
C GLY A 98 -10.92 0.39 23.67
N ARG A 99 -9.62 0.43 24.02
CA ARG A 99 -9.14 1.18 25.21
C ARG A 99 -8.68 2.58 24.83
N ASP A 100 -8.01 2.65 23.68
CA ASP A 100 -7.80 3.89 22.95
C ASP A 100 -9.03 4.09 22.05
N GLU A 101 -9.71 5.22 22.24
CA GLU A 101 -10.92 5.59 21.49
C GLU A 101 -10.59 6.36 20.21
N PHE A 102 -9.31 6.46 19.81
CA PHE A 102 -8.94 7.07 18.53
C PHE A 102 -9.63 6.38 17.33
N PRO A 103 -10.16 7.13 16.34
CA PRO A 103 -10.21 8.59 16.22
C PRO A 103 -11.49 9.22 16.82
N TRP A 104 -12.34 8.45 17.50
CA TRP A 104 -13.72 8.81 17.84
C TRP A 104 -13.86 10.00 18.81
N ASN A 105 -12.81 10.31 19.56
CA ASN A 105 -12.76 11.46 20.49
C ASN A 105 -11.99 12.66 19.95
N GLU A 106 -11.48 12.59 18.72
CA GLU A 106 -10.67 13.65 18.14
C GLU A 106 -11.52 14.87 17.76
N ASP A 107 -10.99 16.08 17.99
CA ASP A 107 -11.73 17.33 17.75
C ASP A 107 -12.07 17.59 16.27
N TRP A 108 -11.28 17.00 15.36
CA TRP A 108 -11.51 17.12 13.91
C TRP A 108 -12.59 16.16 13.38
N LEU A 109 -13.01 15.16 14.17
CA LEU A 109 -14.05 14.21 13.76
C LEU A 109 -15.44 14.80 14.05
N PRO A 110 -16.37 14.81 13.08
CA PRO A 110 -17.71 15.34 13.30
C PRO A 110 -18.43 14.54 14.39
N LYS A 111 -18.89 15.23 15.43
CA LYS A 111 -19.65 14.64 16.54
C LYS A 111 -21.10 14.44 16.09
N ALA A 112 -21.69 13.30 16.46
CA ALA A 112 -23.11 13.07 16.20
C ALA A 112 -23.93 14.21 16.82
N SER A 113 -24.82 14.83 16.03
CA SER A 113 -25.75 15.82 16.55
C SER A 113 -26.68 15.13 17.55
N SER A 114 -26.63 15.56 18.80
CA SER A 114 -27.51 15.13 19.90
C SER A 114 -28.98 15.36 19.60
#